data_AF-A0A6N6MV31-F1
#
_entry.id   AF-A0A6N6MV31-F1
#
_cell.length_a   1.000
_cell.length_b   1.000
_cell.length_c   1.000
_cell.angle_alpha   90.00
_cell.angle_beta   90.00
_cell.angle_gamma   90.00
#
_symmetry.space_group_name_H-M   'P 1'
#
loop_
_entity.id
_entity.type
_entity.pdbx_description
1 polymer ?
#
loop_
_entity_poly.entity_id
_entity_poly.type
_entity_poly.pdbx_seq_one_letter_code
_entity_poly.pdbx_strand_id
1 'polypeptide(L)' 'MHWPAAYADYNVFRRRQRPALRCAVRQDRPVPLFIRDEVWEFGGTAMIEKPPAGFQPEAAQEAMRSLGYYLFRAPGGRT' A
#
# COMPACT_ATOMS: atom_id res chain seq x y z
N MET A 1 -21.43 -4.39 -11.24
CA MET A 1 -21.01 -5.17 -10.07
C MET A 1 -20.37 -4.25 -9.06
N HIS A 2 -21.08 -3.95 -7.97
CA HIS A 2 -20.51 -3.23 -6.82
C HIS A 2 -20.00 -4.30 -5.86
N TRP A 3 -18.70 -4.55 -5.89
CA TRP A 3 -18.07 -5.41 -4.89
C TRP A 3 -18.04 -4.64 -3.57
N PRO A 4 -18.56 -5.17 -2.47
CA PRO A 4 -18.56 -4.47 -1.19
C PRO A 4 -17.12 -4.13 -0.80
N ALA A 5 -16.90 -2.92 -0.29
CA ALA A 5 -15.58 -2.37 0.06
C ALA A 5 -14.78 -3.22 1.07
N ALA A 6 -15.42 -4.22 1.69
CA ALA A 6 -14.86 -5.17 2.65
C ALA A 6 -13.76 -6.12 2.10
N TYR A 7 -13.45 -6.09 0.79
CA TYR A 7 -12.37 -6.89 0.18
C TYR A 7 -11.28 -6.06 -0.50
N ALA A 8 -11.35 -4.73 -0.42
CA ALA A 8 -10.32 -3.87 -1.00
C ALA A 8 -9.14 -3.68 -0.03
N ASP A 9 -8.69 -4.77 0.58
CA ASP A 9 -7.48 -4.79 1.39
C ASP A 9 -6.26 -4.51 0.51
N TYR A 10 -5.24 -3.89 1.10
CA TYR A 10 -4.04 -3.48 0.39
C TYR A 10 -2.85 -4.30 0.85
N ASN A 11 -2.18 -4.96 -0.09
CA ASN A 11 -0.83 -5.44 0.12
C ASN A 11 0.10 -4.22 0.27
N VAL A 12 0.77 -4.13 1.41
CA VAL A 12 1.70 -3.04 1.71
C VAL A 12 3.13 -3.57 1.58
N PHE A 13 3.89 -2.96 0.68
CA PHE A 13 5.30 -3.19 0.48
C PHE A 13 6.11 -2.11 1.16
N ARG A 14 7.14 -2.49 1.91
CA ARG A 14 8.07 -1.60 2.60
C ARG A 14 9.35 -1.48 1.78
N ARG A 15 9.84 -0.26 1.57
CA ARG A 15 11.11 -0.07 0.88
C ARG A 15 12.27 -0.40 1.82
N ARG A 16 13.12 -1.36 1.47
CA ARG A 16 14.18 -1.89 2.35
C ARG A 16 15.12 -0.80 2.89
N GLN A 17 15.67 0.03 2.00
CA GLN A 17 16.62 1.09 2.37
C GLN A 17 15.94 2.35 2.95
N ARG A 18 14.62 2.50 2.80
CA ARG A 18 13.86 3.64 3.34
C ARG A 18 12.52 3.14 3.91
N PRO A 19 12.52 2.45 5.07
CA PRO A 19 11.35 1.74 5.59
C PRO A 19 10.09 2.60 5.84
N ALA A 20 10.30 3.91 6.03
CA ALA A 20 9.19 4.86 6.14
C ALA A 20 8.40 5.00 4.83
N LEU A 21 9.03 4.79 3.66
CA LEU A 21 8.34 4.82 2.37
C LEU A 21 7.71 3.44 2.10
N ARG A 22 6.39 3.44 1.93
CA ARG A 22 5.59 2.25 1.67
C ARG A 22 4.78 2.40 0.39
N CYS A 23 4.51 1.28 -0.25
CA CYS A 23 3.65 1.17 -1.42
C CYS A 23 2.50 0.24 -1.10
N ALA A 24 1.26 0.71 -1.24
CA ALA A 24 0.07 -0.08 -1.07
C ALA A 24 -0.56 -0.38 -2.44
N VAL A 25 -0.97 -1.63 -2.63
CA VAL A 25 -1.65 -2.09 -3.85
C VAL A 25 -2.83 -2.93 -3.41
N ARG A 26 -4.01 -2.69 -3.98
CA ARG A 26 -5.17 -3.55 -3.67
C ARG A 26 -4.85 -5.01 -4.00
N GLN A 27 -5.31 -5.93 -3.17
CA GLN A 27 -5.06 -7.36 -3.33
C GLN A 27 -5.63 -7.95 -4.63
N ASP A 28 -6.67 -7.34 -5.18
CA ASP A 28 -7.30 -7.74 -6.45
C ASP A 28 -6.64 -7.13 -7.69
N ARG A 29 -5.48 -6.47 -7.53
CA ARG A 29 -4.74 -5.82 -8.61
C ARG A 29 -3.34 -6.39 -8.74
N PRO A 30 -2.78 -6.39 -9.97
CA PRO A 30 -1.41 -6.83 -10.18
C PRO A 30 -0.44 -5.94 -9.41
N VAL A 31 0.59 -6.54 -8.84
CA VAL A 31 1.68 -5.81 -8.19
C VAL A 31 2.47 -5.04 -9.28
N PRO A 32 2.75 -3.74 -9.08
CA PRO A 32 3.53 -2.96 -10.05
C PRO A 32 4.94 -3.50 -10.26
N LEU A 33 5.45 -3.44 -11.50
CA LEU A 33 6.77 -3.97 -11.89
C LEU A 33 7.98 -3.33 -11.18
N PHE A 34 7.80 -2.16 -10.54
CA PHE A 34 8.85 -1.51 -9.76
C PHE A 34 9.00 -2.09 -8.34
N ILE A 35 8.02 -2.89 -7.89
CA ILE A 35 8.10 -3.66 -6.65
C ILE A 35 8.93 -4.91 -6.93
N ARG A 36 10.25 -4.77 -6.81
CA ARG A 36 11.21 -5.86 -6.94
C ARG A 36 11.76 -6.23 -5.57
N ASP A 37 11.98 -7.53 -5.33
CA ASP A 37 12.37 -8.08 -4.02
C ASP A 37 13.69 -7.49 -3.47
N GLU A 38 14.58 -6.98 -4.32
CA GLU A 38 15.83 -6.35 -3.90
C GLU A 38 15.62 -4.96 -3.28
N VAL A 39 14.50 -4.29 -3.61
CA VAL A 39 14.21 -2.91 -3.21
C VAL A 39 13.06 -2.84 -2.21
N TRP A 40 12.10 -3.76 -2.33
CA TRP A 40 10.89 -3.81 -1.55
C TRP A 40 10.73 -5.16 -0.87
N GLU A 41 9.99 -5.19 0.22
CA GLU A 41 9.59 -6.42 0.90
C GLU A 41 8.12 -6.33 1.26
N PHE A 42 7.43 -7.47 1.32
CA PHE A 42 6.06 -7.51 1.81
C PHE A 42 6.04 -7.15 3.31
N GLY A 43 5.30 -6.09 3.64
CA GLY A 43 5.18 -5.53 4.98
C GLY A 43 3.85 -5.82 5.68
N GLY A 44 2.98 -6.60 5.04
CA GLY A 44 1.66 -6.98 5.56
C GLY A 44 0.50 -6.41 4.75
N THR A 45 -0.70 -6.59 5.27
CA THR A 45 -1.96 -6.15 4.65
C THR A 45 -2.56 -5.00 5.45
N ALA A 46 -2.94 -3.92 4.76
CA ALA A 46 -3.68 -2.81 5.34
C ALA A 46 -5.17 -2.97 5.07
N MET A 47 -5.95 -2.96 6.15
CA MET A 47 -7.42 -2.95 6.11
C MET A 47 -7.90 -1.50 6.16
N ILE A 48 -8.92 -1.17 5.35
CA ILE A 48 -9.50 0.18 5.32
C ILE A 48 -10.12 0.55 6.68
N GLU A 49 -10.70 -0.42 7.38
CA GLU A 49 -11.36 -0.21 8.68
C GLU A 49 -10.36 0.11 9.82
N LYS A 50 -9.11 -0.34 9.66
CA LYS A 50 -8.04 -0.13 10.64
C LYS A 50 -6.73 0.15 9.91
N PRO A 51 -6.60 1.35 9.30
CA PRO A 51 -5.45 1.67 8.48
C PRO A 51 -4.19 1.76 9.35
N PRO A 52 -3.03 1.29 8.85
CA PRO A 52 -1.77 1.50 9.54
C PRO A 52 -1.42 2.99 9.56
N ALA A 53 -0.56 3.39 10.49
CA ALA A 53 -0.20 4.79 10.64
C ALA A 53 0.38 5.39 9.34
N GLY A 54 -0.12 6.58 8.96
CA GLY A 54 0.24 7.29 7.73
C GLY A 54 -0.50 6.84 6.47
N PHE A 55 -1.30 5.76 6.54
CA PHE A 55 -2.15 5.33 5.44
C PHE A 55 -3.46 6.12 5.44
N GLN A 56 -3.80 6.72 4.28
CA GLN A 56 -5.04 7.48 4.11
C GLN A 56 -5.97 6.75 3.12
N PRO A 57 -7.08 6.15 3.58
CA PRO A 57 -7.96 5.33 2.74
C PRO A 57 -8.47 6.03 1.48
N GLU A 58 -8.89 7.30 1.58
CA GLU A 58 -9.41 8.08 0.45
C GLU A 58 -8.33 8.33 -0.60
N ALA A 59 -7.12 8.69 -0.15
CA ALA A 59 -5.97 8.88 -1.03
C ALA A 59 -5.54 7.56 -1.70
N ALA A 60 -5.62 6.45 -0.97
CA ALA A 60 -5.32 5.13 -1.51
C ALA A 60 -6.31 4.74 -2.61
N GLN A 61 -7.61 4.98 -2.40
CA GLN A 61 -8.63 4.71 -3.43
C GLN A 61 -8.42 5.56 -4.69
N GLU A 62 -8.11 6.85 -4.54
CA GLU A 62 -7.84 7.74 -5.68
C GLU A 62 -6.56 7.34 -6.44
N ALA A 63 -5.49 7.03 -5.72
CA ALA A 63 -4.23 6.58 -6.30
C ALA A 63 -4.39 5.22 -7.03
N MET A 64 -5.22 4.31 -6.50
CA MET A 64 -5.54 3.05 -7.20
C MET A 64 -6.36 3.26 -8.48
N ARG A 65 -7.23 4.28 -8.54
CA ARG A 65 -7.97 4.62 -9.76
C ARG A 65 -7.09 5.22 -10.85
N SER A 66 -6.09 6.02 -10.46
CA SER A 66 -5.26 6.80 -11.38
C SER A 66 -3.93 6.14 -11.73
N LEU A 67 -3.20 5.63 -10.73
CA LEU A 67 -1.84 5.09 -10.86
C LEU A 67 -1.78 3.57 -10.72
N GLY A 68 -2.79 2.96 -10.10
CA GLY A 68 -2.82 1.53 -9.79
C GLY A 68 -1.98 1.14 -8.55
N TYR A 69 -1.44 2.12 -7.82
CA TYR A 69 -0.72 1.93 -6.56
C TYR A 69 -0.77 3.21 -5.72
N TYR A 70 -0.53 3.08 -4.42
CA TYR A 70 -0.52 4.21 -3.48
C TYR A 70 0.79 4.27 -2.69
N LEU A 71 1.54 5.36 -2.84
CA LEU A 71 2.74 5.62 -2.03
C LEU A 71 2.40 6.48 -0.82
N PHE A 72 2.88 6.08 0.34
CA PHE A 72 2.68 6.84 1.58
C PHE A 72 3.89 6.72 2.51
N ARG A 73 3.94 7.62 3.49
CA ARG A 73 4.96 7.59 4.56
C ARG A 73 4.34 7.11 5.85
N ALA A 74 4.86 6.00 6.37
CA ALA A 74 4.57 5.60 7.74
C ALA A 74 5.41 6.44 8.71
N PRO A 75 4.88 6.81 9.90
CA PRO A 75 5.66 7.46 10.92
C PRO A 75 6.77 6.53 11.41
N GLY A 76 8.00 7.07 11.51
CA GLY A 76 9.14 6.37 12.11
C GLY A 76 9.79 5.32 11.21
N GLY A 77 10.83 5.74 10.51
CA GLY A 77 11.93 4.89 10.09
C GLY A 77 13.22 5.65 10.35
N ARG A 78 13.43 6.09 11.60
CA ARG A 78 14.74 6.63 12.00
C ARG A 78 15.68 5.43 12.01
N THR A 79 16.74 5.53 11.22
CA THR A 79 17.94 4.69 11.27
C THR A 79 18.38 4.45 12.70
#